data_AF-K2PR87-F1
#
_entry.id   AF-K2PR87-F1
#
_cell.length_a   1.000
_cell.length_b   1.000
_cell.length_c   1.000
_cell.angle_alpha   90.00
_cell.angle_beta   90.00
_cell.angle_gamma   90.00
#
_symmetry.space_group_name_H-M   'P 1'
#
loop_
_entity.id
_entity.type
_entity.pdbx_description
1 polymer ?
#
loop_
_entity_poly.entity_id
_entity_poly.type
_entity_poly.pdbx_seq_one_letter_code
_entity_poly.pdbx_strand_id
1 'polypeptide(L)'
;MRTKTNINTNKKGVLIERKAIENDNILKLSSDFLSENDSITPELDKKESLKTTLPNNSKKKRKSKRKTKYVKLYCTVYEKKLLKLRAKQSRLSLSEFTRRAVFKVQIKQRMTDQHIRAYKALVQFYNDFKTRGSNAHDSDPELAKEVNQLTKEIKSLVQTIIK
;
A
#
# COMPACT_ATOMS: atom_id res chain seq x y z
N MET A 1 -19.35 56.99 42.81
CA MET A 1 -19.76 55.82 42.01
C MET A 1 -18.53 55.25 41.31
N ARG A 2 -18.18 53.98 41.58
CA ARG A 2 -16.88 53.36 41.24
C ARG A 2 -16.82 52.89 39.78
N THR A 3 -15.86 53.47 39.08
CA THR A 3 -14.97 53.01 37.98
C THR A 3 -15.31 51.77 37.12
N LYS A 4 -15.16 52.03 35.81
CA LYS A 4 -15.01 51.16 34.63
C LYS A 4 -14.17 49.89 34.87
N THR A 5 -14.56 48.78 34.22
CA THR A 5 -13.61 47.78 33.72
C THR A 5 -13.97 47.37 32.30
N ASN A 6 -12.94 47.40 31.46
CA ASN A 6 -12.88 47.10 30.04
C ASN A 6 -12.23 45.72 29.95
N ILE A 7 -12.86 44.74 29.31
CA ILE A 7 -12.24 43.44 29.03
C ILE A 7 -12.28 43.22 27.53
N ASN A 8 -11.17 43.62 26.92
CA ASN A 8 -10.74 43.26 25.59
C ASN A 8 -10.31 41.79 25.59
N THR A 9 -10.96 40.94 24.77
CA THR A 9 -10.41 39.63 24.41
C THR A 9 -10.27 39.53 22.90
N ASN A 10 -9.18 40.13 22.41
CA ASN A 10 -8.57 39.83 21.13
C ASN A 10 -8.11 38.35 21.11
N LYS A 11 -8.86 37.49 20.42
CA LYS A 11 -8.35 36.22 19.87
C LYS A 11 -8.82 36.07 18.43
N LYS A 12 -8.12 36.76 17.53
CA LYS A 12 -8.10 36.38 16.11
C LYS A 12 -7.44 35.01 15.99
N GLY A 13 -8.24 33.96 16.02
CA GLY A 13 -7.83 32.65 15.54
C GLY A 13 -7.56 32.76 14.05
N VAL A 14 -6.32 32.51 13.65
CA VAL A 14 -5.92 32.44 12.24
C VAL A 14 -6.66 31.24 11.64
N LEU A 15 -7.72 31.50 10.86
CA LEU A 15 -8.22 30.52 9.90
C LEU A 15 -7.14 30.35 8.84
N ILE A 16 -6.36 29.28 8.97
CA ILE A 16 -5.55 28.79 7.85
C ILE A 16 -6.53 28.12 6.90
N GLU A 17 -6.99 28.88 5.90
CA GLU A 17 -7.71 28.37 4.75
C GLU A 17 -6.89 27.22 4.14
N ARG A 18 -7.47 26.02 4.14
CA ARG A 18 -6.92 24.89 3.40
C ARG A 18 -7.14 25.18 1.92
N LYS A 19 -6.12 25.68 1.23
CA LYS A 19 -6.07 25.62 -0.23
C LYS A 19 -6.29 24.17 -0.65
N ALA A 20 -7.37 23.93 -1.39
CA ALA A 20 -7.65 22.66 -2.03
C ALA A 20 -6.50 22.35 -2.97
N ILE A 21 -5.75 21.29 -2.66
CA ILE A 21 -4.91 20.63 -3.65
C ILE A 21 -5.84 19.59 -4.28
N GLU A 22 -6.41 19.96 -5.43
CA GLU A 22 -7.03 19.02 -6.35
C GLU A 22 -6.01 17.92 -6.65
N ASN A 23 -6.30 16.72 -6.16
CA ASN A 23 -5.63 15.50 -6.57
C ASN A 23 -6.74 14.54 -6.97
N ASP A 24 -6.74 14.14 -8.23
CA ASP A 24 -7.76 13.36 -8.95
C ASP A 24 -7.91 11.89 -8.49
N ASN A 25 -7.84 11.64 -7.19
CA ASN A 25 -8.17 10.35 -6.59
C ASN A 25 -9.28 10.52 -5.56
N ILE A 26 -10.40 11.10 -5.97
CA ILE A 26 -11.65 11.01 -5.22
C ILE A 26 -12.15 9.57 -5.38
N LEU A 27 -11.66 8.68 -4.52
CA LEU A 27 -12.39 7.45 -4.21
C LEU A 27 -13.69 7.91 -3.55
N LYS A 28 -14.78 7.92 -4.34
CA LYS A 28 -16.14 8.07 -3.83
C LYS A 28 -16.31 7.04 -2.71
N LEU A 29 -16.32 7.51 -1.46
CA LEU A 29 -16.79 6.68 -0.35
C LEU A 29 -18.27 6.44 -0.63
N SER A 30 -18.62 5.21 -1.01
CA SER A 30 -20.02 4.81 -0.98
C SER A 30 -20.52 4.92 0.46
N SER A 31 -21.73 5.46 0.59
CA SER A 31 -22.49 5.65 1.82
C SER A 31 -22.73 4.36 2.61
N ASP A 32 -22.41 3.22 2.02
CA ASP A 32 -22.84 1.88 2.45
C ASP A 32 -22.02 1.32 3.63
N PHE A 33 -21.05 2.07 4.16
CA PHE A 33 -20.30 1.72 5.37
C PHE A 33 -20.77 2.49 6.63
N LEU A 34 -21.94 3.12 6.58
CA LEU A 34 -22.56 3.85 7.70
C LEU A 34 -23.66 3.04 8.40
N SER A 35 -23.36 1.80 8.75
CA SER A 35 -24.04 0.98 9.77
C SER A 35 -23.10 -0.21 9.98
N GLU A 36 -22.49 -0.47 11.13
CA GLU A 36 -23.06 -0.72 12.44
C GLU A 36 -21.99 -0.53 13.53
N ASN A 37 -22.44 -0.44 14.77
CA ASN A 37 -21.65 -0.27 15.98
C ASN A 37 -20.85 -1.54 16.33
N ASP A 38 -19.61 -1.67 15.85
CA ASP A 38 -18.70 -2.69 16.37
C ASP A 38 -17.91 -2.14 17.57
N SER A 39 -18.55 -2.27 18.72
CA SER A 39 -17.89 -2.33 20.02
C SER A 39 -17.05 -3.61 20.08
N ILE A 40 -15.76 -3.51 19.73
CA ILE A 40 -14.81 -4.61 19.91
C ILE A 40 -13.82 -4.21 21.00
N THR A 41 -14.08 -4.74 22.19
CA THR A 41 -13.13 -4.93 23.30
C THR A 41 -11.87 -5.66 22.81
N PRO A 42 -10.70 -5.47 23.46
CA PRO A 42 -9.50 -6.19 23.09
C PRO A 42 -9.55 -7.60 23.69
N GLU A 43 -10.05 -8.58 22.94
CA GLU A 43 -9.85 -9.99 23.30
C GLU A 43 -8.42 -10.44 22.94
N LEU A 44 -7.67 -10.73 23.99
CA LEU A 44 -6.45 -11.52 23.97
C LEU A 44 -6.78 -12.97 23.58
N ASP A 45 -5.87 -13.56 22.81
CA ASP A 45 -5.53 -14.98 22.73
C ASP A 45 -6.61 -15.99 22.31
N LYS A 46 -6.46 -16.50 21.08
CA LYS A 46 -6.32 -17.96 20.84
C LYS A 46 -5.64 -18.22 19.49
N LYS A 47 -4.80 -19.25 19.50
CA LYS A 47 -3.83 -19.64 18.48
C LYS A 47 -4.50 -20.41 17.34
N GLU A 48 -4.21 -20.04 16.10
CA GLU A 48 -4.21 -21.00 14.98
C GLU A 48 -2.99 -20.72 14.09
N SER A 49 -1.95 -21.49 14.32
CA SER A 49 -0.76 -21.54 13.49
C SER A 49 -0.96 -22.57 12.37
N LEU A 50 -1.28 -22.09 11.17
CA LEU A 50 -1.12 -22.87 9.93
C LEU A 50 0.38 -23.11 9.70
N LYS A 51 0.82 -24.36 9.88
CA LYS A 51 2.19 -24.82 9.61
C LYS A 51 2.39 -25.00 8.09
N THR A 52 3.03 -24.05 7.43
CA THR A 52 3.76 -24.32 6.18
C THR A 52 5.22 -24.63 6.52
N THR A 53 5.60 -25.90 6.43
CA THR A 53 6.97 -26.37 6.60
C THR A 53 7.79 -26.08 5.33
N LEU A 54 8.67 -25.07 5.38
CA LEU A 54 9.79 -24.90 4.44
C LEU A 54 11.08 -25.45 5.07
N PRO A 55 12.01 -26.00 4.28
CA PRO A 55 13.15 -26.76 4.80
C PRO A 55 14.15 -25.89 5.57
N ASN A 56 14.68 -26.48 6.63
CA ASN A 56 15.57 -25.89 7.62
C ASN A 56 16.96 -25.60 7.03
N ASN A 57 17.28 -24.32 6.82
CA ASN A 57 18.66 -23.83 6.82
C ASN A 57 18.87 -23.00 8.10
N SER A 58 19.51 -23.60 9.10
CA SER A 58 19.70 -23.07 10.45
C SER A 58 20.77 -21.97 10.50
N LYS A 59 20.47 -20.79 9.95
CA LYS A 59 21.17 -19.56 10.33
C LYS A 59 20.54 -19.05 11.62
N LYS A 60 21.33 -19.01 12.70
CA LYS A 60 20.96 -18.53 14.05
C LYS A 60 20.21 -17.18 13.93
N LYS A 61 18.87 -17.21 13.97
CA LYS A 61 18.02 -16.01 13.90
C LYS A 61 18.40 -15.10 15.08
N ARG A 62 19.06 -13.98 14.80
CA ARG A 62 19.29 -12.93 15.81
C ARG A 62 17.92 -12.56 16.39
N LYS A 63 17.74 -12.73 17.71
CA LYS A 63 16.48 -12.37 18.38
C LYS A 63 16.22 -10.88 18.12
N SER A 64 15.22 -10.58 17.29
CA SER A 64 14.77 -9.21 17.07
C SER A 64 14.40 -8.60 18.42
N LYS A 65 15.02 -7.47 18.80
CA LYS A 65 14.64 -6.75 20.03
C LYS A 65 13.15 -6.46 19.96
N ARG A 66 12.37 -7.07 20.87
CA ARG A 66 10.91 -6.90 20.93
C ARG A 66 10.60 -5.42 21.18
N LYS A 67 9.56 -4.89 20.51
CA LYS A 67 9.07 -3.53 20.77
C LYS A 67 8.38 -3.53 22.13
N THR A 68 8.91 -2.78 23.10
CA THR A 68 8.44 -2.80 24.50
C THR A 68 7.66 -1.56 24.92
N LYS A 69 7.70 -0.49 24.12
CA LYS A 69 7.07 0.80 24.44
C LYS A 69 5.88 1.07 23.52
N TYR A 70 4.83 1.66 24.09
CA TYR A 70 3.61 2.04 23.39
C TYR A 70 3.49 3.56 23.25
N VAL A 71 2.89 4.03 22.16
CA VAL A 71 2.65 5.45 21.86
C VAL A 71 1.17 5.62 21.55
N LYS A 72 0.51 6.57 22.22
CA LYS A 72 -0.89 6.96 21.94
C LYS A 72 -0.90 8.15 20.98
N LEU A 73 -1.80 8.11 20.01
CA LEU A 73 -2.02 9.19 19.04
C LEU A 73 -3.49 9.62 19.10
N TYR A 74 -3.73 10.91 19.28
CA TYR A 74 -5.06 11.49 19.11
C TYR A 74 -5.29 11.75 17.62
N CYS A 75 -6.48 11.38 17.15
CA CYS A 75 -6.90 11.58 15.78
C CYS A 75 -8.43 11.66 15.73
N THR A 76 -8.95 12.38 14.74
CA THR A 76 -10.37 12.37 14.42
C THR A 76 -10.80 10.99 13.90
N VAL A 77 -12.11 10.72 13.92
CA VAL A 77 -12.67 9.46 13.38
C VAL A 77 -12.30 9.27 11.92
N TYR A 78 -12.31 10.35 11.14
CA TYR A 78 -11.95 10.34 9.71
C TYR A 78 -10.48 9.98 9.50
N GLU A 79 -9.56 10.64 10.22
CA GLU A 79 -8.13 10.35 10.11
C GLU A 79 -7.81 8.91 10.49
N LYS A 80 -8.46 8.38 11.53
CA LYS A 80 -8.32 6.97 11.92
C LYS A 80 -8.73 6.02 10.79
N LYS A 81 -9.86 6.29 10.12
CA LYS A 81 -10.32 5.51 8.95
C LYS A 81 -9.32 5.60 7.80
N LEU A 82 -8.84 6.80 7.49
CA LEU A 82 -7.88 7.04 6.41
C LEU A 82 -6.53 6.35 6.65
N LEU A 83 -6.02 6.38 7.89
CA LEU A 83 -4.80 5.66 8.27
C LEU A 83 -4.95 4.15 8.12
N LYS A 84 -6.09 3.58 8.51
CA LYS A 84 -6.40 2.16 8.31
C LYS A 84 -6.45 1.79 6.83
N LEU A 85 -7.09 2.61 6.00
CA LEU A 85 -7.21 2.37 4.56
C LEU A 85 -5.83 2.37 3.88
N ARG A 86 -5.00 3.38 4.16
CA ARG A 86 -3.64 3.49 3.60
C ARG A 86 -2.72 2.37 4.08
N ALA A 87 -2.84 1.97 5.34
CA ALA A 87 -2.11 0.82 5.87
C ALA A 87 -2.51 -0.49 5.15
N LYS A 88 -3.82 -0.70 4.90
CA LYS A 88 -4.35 -1.85 4.15
C LYS A 88 -3.84 -1.88 2.71
N GLN A 89 -3.85 -0.74 2.01
CA GLN A 89 -3.29 -0.61 0.65
C GLN A 89 -1.80 -0.94 0.57
N SER A 90 -1.06 -0.73 1.67
CA SER A 90 0.37 -1.03 1.77
C SER A 90 0.67 -2.43 2.32
N ARG A 91 -0.35 -3.22 2.70
CA ARG A 91 -0.25 -4.48 3.47
C ARG A 91 0.61 -4.35 4.74
N LEU A 92 0.53 -3.20 5.39
CA LEU A 92 1.21 -2.95 6.66
C LEU A 92 0.18 -2.93 7.78
N SER A 93 0.60 -3.33 8.98
CA SER A 93 -0.19 -3.02 10.18
C SER A 93 -0.23 -1.50 10.38
N LEU A 94 -1.28 -1.01 11.04
CA LEU A 94 -1.44 0.42 11.34
C LEU A 94 -0.19 0.98 12.06
N SER A 95 0.30 0.26 13.08
CA SER A 95 1.49 0.66 13.84
C SER A 95 2.76 0.71 12.99
N GLU A 96 2.90 -0.19 12.02
CA GLU A 96 4.04 -0.21 11.13
C GLU A 96 3.96 0.90 10.08
N PHE A 97 2.80 1.09 9.48
CA PHE A 97 2.53 2.17 8.53
C PHE A 97 2.85 3.53 9.15
N THR A 98 2.30 3.82 10.34
CA THR A 98 2.56 5.09 11.04
C THR A 98 4.03 5.26 11.39
N ARG A 99 4.72 4.21 11.87
CA ARG A 99 6.16 4.29 12.14
C ARG A 99 6.96 4.60 10.88
N ARG A 100 6.70 3.90 9.78
CA ARG A 100 7.40 4.15 8.51
C ARG A 100 7.15 5.57 8.00
N ALA A 101 5.92 6.06 8.12
CA ALA A 101 5.56 7.42 7.74
C ALA A 101 6.32 8.47 8.56
N VAL A 102 6.39 8.30 9.89
CA VAL A 102 7.13 9.21 10.79
C VAL A 102 8.63 9.20 10.49
N PHE A 103 9.22 8.03 10.26
CA PHE A 103 10.64 7.89 9.94
C PHE A 103 10.98 8.16 8.46
N LYS A 104 10.02 8.65 7.66
CA LYS A 104 10.19 8.88 6.21
C LYS A 104 10.74 7.67 5.45
N VAL A 105 10.45 6.46 5.94
CA VAL A 105 10.77 5.22 5.25
C VAL A 105 9.80 5.08 4.09
N GLN A 106 10.31 4.79 2.89
CA GLN A 106 9.47 4.63 1.71
C GLN A 106 8.37 3.58 1.94
N ILE A 107 7.12 4.01 1.77
CA ILE A 107 5.95 3.14 1.81
C ILE A 107 5.49 2.96 0.37
N LYS A 108 5.87 1.84 -0.25
CA LYS A 108 5.39 1.48 -1.57
C LYS A 108 3.97 0.95 -1.46
N GLN A 109 3.03 1.57 -2.18
CA GLN A 109 1.69 0.99 -2.34
C GLN A 109 1.82 -0.34 -3.08
N ARG A 110 1.11 -1.36 -2.59
CA ARG A 110 1.13 -2.65 -3.25
C ARG A 110 0.21 -2.64 -4.47
N MET A 111 0.61 -3.35 -5.51
CA MET A 111 -0.26 -3.66 -6.64
C MET A 111 -1.56 -4.31 -6.17
N THR A 112 -2.67 -3.90 -6.78
CA THR A 112 -3.97 -4.54 -6.59
C THR A 112 -3.93 -5.95 -7.18
N ASP A 113 -4.88 -6.80 -6.78
CA ASP A 113 -4.91 -8.18 -7.30
C ASP A 113 -5.14 -8.20 -8.82
N GLN A 114 -5.85 -7.22 -9.38
CA GLN A 114 -5.99 -7.05 -10.83
C GLN A 114 -4.65 -6.69 -11.50
N HIS A 115 -3.88 -5.77 -10.93
CA HIS A 115 -2.54 -5.45 -11.46
C HIS A 115 -1.61 -6.66 -11.42
N ILE A 116 -1.66 -7.46 -10.34
CA ILE A 116 -0.89 -8.70 -10.22
C ILE A 116 -1.32 -9.71 -11.30
N ARG A 117 -2.62 -9.83 -11.59
CA ARG A 117 -3.14 -10.72 -12.62
C ARG A 117 -2.68 -10.29 -14.02
N ALA A 118 -2.81 -9.01 -14.35
CA ALA A 118 -2.35 -8.46 -15.62
C ALA A 118 -0.84 -8.66 -15.81
N TYR A 119 -0.04 -8.41 -14.78
CA TYR A 119 1.41 -8.66 -14.80
C TYR A 119 1.73 -10.14 -15.05
N LYS A 120 1.06 -11.07 -14.36
CA LYS A 120 1.25 -12.51 -14.58
C LYS A 120 0.93 -12.93 -16.01
N ALA A 121 -0.17 -12.42 -16.57
CA ALA A 121 -0.53 -12.68 -17.96
C ALA A 121 0.52 -12.14 -18.92
N LEU A 122 1.05 -10.94 -18.68
CA LEU A 122 2.11 -10.34 -19.49
C LEU A 122 3.40 -11.17 -19.50
N VAL A 123 3.81 -11.68 -18.33
CA VAL A 123 4.96 -12.58 -18.20
C VAL A 123 4.72 -13.91 -18.92
N GLN A 124 3.49 -14.44 -18.85
CA GLN A 124 3.12 -15.66 -19.56
C GLN A 124 3.22 -15.45 -21.08
N PHE A 125 2.65 -14.37 -21.61
CA PHE A 125 2.76 -14.04 -23.02
C PHE A 125 4.21 -13.88 -23.47
N TYR A 126 5.06 -13.20 -22.70
CA TYR A 126 6.49 -13.11 -22.99
C TYR A 126 7.14 -14.49 -23.15
N ASN A 127 6.84 -15.43 -22.25
CA ASN A 127 7.39 -16.78 -22.33
C ASN A 127 6.84 -17.54 -23.55
N ASP A 128 5.55 -17.40 -23.83
CA ASP A 128 4.90 -18.05 -24.98
C ASP A 128 5.45 -17.54 -26.31
N PHE A 129 5.69 -16.22 -26.42
CA PHE A 129 6.30 -15.61 -27.60
C PHE A 129 7.78 -15.96 -27.73
N LYS A 130 8.51 -16.06 -26.62
CA LYS A 130 9.90 -16.52 -26.64
C LYS A 130 10.03 -17.94 -27.20
N THR A 131 9.18 -18.86 -26.75
CA THR A 131 9.18 -20.24 -27.25
C THR A 131 8.73 -20.28 -28.71
N ARG A 132 7.67 -19.55 -29.09
CA ARG A 132 7.21 -19.47 -30.48
C ARG A 132 8.26 -18.87 -31.42
N GLY A 133 8.92 -17.80 -31.01
CA GLY A 133 9.99 -17.17 -31.80
C GLY A 133 11.21 -18.06 -31.97
N SER A 134 11.54 -18.87 -30.96
CA SER A 134 12.60 -19.90 -31.07
C SER A 134 12.23 -20.97 -32.09
N ASN A 135 11.00 -21.49 -32.03
CA ASN A 135 10.55 -22.55 -32.95
C ASN A 135 10.36 -22.02 -34.38
N ALA A 136 9.91 -20.77 -34.54
CA ALA A 136 9.72 -20.14 -35.83
C ALA A 136 11.05 -19.86 -36.55
N HIS A 137 12.17 -19.74 -35.83
CA HIS A 137 13.48 -19.53 -36.43
C HIS A 137 13.86 -20.61 -37.46
N ASP A 138 13.46 -21.85 -37.20
CA ASP A 138 13.80 -23.00 -38.04
C ASP A 138 12.82 -23.20 -39.20
N SER A 139 11.62 -22.60 -39.12
CA SER A 139 10.58 -22.72 -40.16
C SER A 139 10.51 -21.47 -41.04
N ASP A 140 10.30 -20.30 -40.44
CA ASP A 140 10.07 -19.02 -41.10
C ASP A 140 10.90 -17.90 -40.41
N PRO A 141 12.09 -17.55 -40.95
CA PRO A 141 13.01 -16.63 -40.29
C PRO A 141 12.50 -15.18 -40.24
N GLU A 142 11.59 -14.79 -41.14
CA GLU A 142 10.96 -13.47 -41.14
C GLU A 142 9.96 -13.32 -39.98
N LEU A 143 9.08 -14.31 -39.80
CA LEU A 143 8.15 -14.37 -38.67
C LEU A 143 8.90 -14.42 -37.34
N ALA A 144 10.01 -15.15 -37.27
CA ALA A 144 10.85 -15.20 -36.08
C ALA A 144 11.39 -13.82 -35.70
N LYS A 145 11.77 -12.97 -36.67
CA LYS A 145 12.24 -11.60 -36.41
C LYS A 145 11.15 -10.74 -35.79
N GLU A 146 9.94 -10.79 -36.34
CA GLU A 146 8.79 -10.03 -35.83
C GLU A 146 8.40 -10.46 -34.41
N VAL A 147 8.29 -11.76 -34.16
CA VAL A 147 7.96 -12.31 -32.83
C VAL A 147 9.05 -11.95 -31.81
N ASN A 148 10.32 -12.01 -32.20
CA ASN A 148 11.42 -11.61 -31.34
C ASN A 148 11.43 -10.11 -31.05
N GLN A 149 11.01 -9.27 -32.00
CA GLN A 149 10.87 -7.83 -31.80
C GLN A 149 9.76 -7.53 -30.79
N LEU A 150 8.58 -8.12 -30.97
CA LEU A 150 7.47 -8.02 -30.01
C LEU A 150 7.89 -8.50 -28.60
N THR A 151 8.65 -9.57 -28.53
CA THR A 151 9.18 -10.11 -27.26
C THR A 151 10.08 -9.10 -26.54
N LYS A 152 10.91 -8.34 -27.27
CA LYS A 152 11.75 -7.27 -26.69
C LYS A 152 10.90 -6.13 -26.13
N GLU A 153 9.82 -5.76 -26.81
CA GLU A 153 8.89 -4.72 -26.37
C GLU A 153 8.17 -5.14 -25.08
N ILE A 154 7.63 -6.36 -25.04
CA ILE A 154 6.99 -6.90 -23.84
C ILE A 154 7.96 -6.93 -22.65
N LYS A 155 9.22 -7.33 -22.90
CA LYS A 155 10.27 -7.33 -21.86
C LYS A 155 10.54 -5.93 -21.32
N SER A 156 10.55 -4.91 -22.18
CA SER A 156 10.71 -3.51 -21.78
C SER A 156 9.56 -3.03 -20.89
N LEU A 157 8.32 -3.37 -21.26
CA LEU A 157 7.12 -3.06 -20.46
C LEU A 157 7.19 -3.70 -19.07
N VAL A 158 7.50 -5.00 -19.00
CA VAL A 158 7.68 -5.73 -17.74
C VAL A 158 8.77 -5.08 -16.87
N GLN A 159 9.90 -4.69 -17.46
CA GLN A 159 11.00 -4.06 -16.73
C GLN A 159 10.63 -2.67 -16.18
N THR A 160 9.79 -1.94 -16.91
CA THR A 160 9.28 -0.62 -16.51
C THR A 160 8.34 -0.74 -15.32
N ILE A 161 7.48 -1.76 -15.30
CA ILE A 161 6.51 -2.02 -14.22
C ILE A 161 7.20 -2.39 -12.89
N ILE A 162 8.39 -2.98 -12.94
CA ILE A 162 9.14 -3.44 -11.76
C ILE A 162 9.94 -2.31 -11.09
N LYS A 163 10.31 -1.26 -11.85
CA LYS A 163 11.11 -0.13 -11.35
C LYS A 163 10.28 0.76 -10.40
#